data_AF-A0A925LWT1-F1
#
_entry.id   AF-A0A925LWT1-F1
#
_cell.length_a   1.000
_cell.length_b   1.000
_cell.length_c   1.000
_cell.angle_alpha   90.00
_cell.angle_beta   90.00
_cell.angle_gamma   90.00
#
_symmetry.space_group_name_H-M   'P 1'
#
loop_
_entity.id
_entity.type
_entity.pdbx_description
1 polymer ?
#
loop_
_entity_poly.entity_id
_entity_poly.type
_entity_poly.pdbx_seq_one_letter_code
_entity_poly.pdbx_strand_id
1 'polypeptide(L)'
;YISDKGDEVWNILQSRGIKNVILVGVHTNMCVLGRPFGLRQMVRSGKNVALMRDMTDCMYNPKRWPFVDHFTGNDLIVSHVERFVCPTITSDQILGGQPFRSKYDARTERDVISIPVADVNDATYQNQWTTVHLGTSWEEATQGKILQHSGAVWIRCAVRLPKEWLVDADTRLVGPDLNAAMKAWLNGVPLTYSDSDPDFLQIAAKSIVPDDINLLVIRMDSATDPARHPLPPTIVSGERRITLNGRWQFRIGDDPAWSNIPLPAKFGIGSDVLFEPR
;
A
#
# COMPACT_ATOMS: atom_id res chain seq x y z
N TYR A 1 22.91 -20.86 -6.61
CA TYR A 1 23.09 -19.60 -5.87
C TYR A 1 21.92 -19.44 -4.93
N ILE A 2 22.14 -18.85 -3.76
CA ILE A 2 21.10 -18.47 -2.81
C ILE A 2 21.39 -17.02 -2.45
N SER A 3 20.43 -16.12 -2.67
CA SER A 3 20.56 -14.70 -2.37
C SER A 3 19.18 -14.07 -2.22
N ASP A 4 19.10 -13.04 -1.38
CA ASP A 4 17.94 -12.17 -1.22
C ASP A 4 18.22 -10.72 -1.65
N LYS A 5 19.37 -10.47 -2.31
CA LYS A 5 19.74 -9.16 -2.83
C LYS A 5 19.53 -9.09 -4.35
N GLY A 6 18.88 -8.01 -4.81
CA GLY A 6 18.50 -7.86 -6.21
C GLY A 6 19.67 -7.72 -7.18
N ASP A 7 20.70 -7.00 -6.78
CA ASP A 7 21.94 -6.78 -7.54
C ASP A 7 22.73 -8.09 -7.74
N GLU A 8 22.86 -8.91 -6.69
CA GLU A 8 23.49 -10.22 -6.79
C GLU A 8 22.72 -11.13 -7.77
N VAL A 9 21.39 -11.22 -7.62
CA VAL A 9 20.54 -12.01 -8.53
C VAL A 9 20.67 -11.52 -9.97
N TRP A 10 20.63 -10.21 -10.19
CA TRP A 10 20.77 -9.60 -11.50
C TRP A 10 22.11 -9.94 -12.16
N ASN A 11 23.21 -9.79 -11.42
CA ASN A 11 24.56 -10.07 -11.90
C ASN A 11 24.74 -11.56 -12.25
N ILE A 12 24.12 -12.47 -11.49
CA ILE A 12 24.12 -13.90 -11.82
C ILE A 12 23.39 -14.15 -13.14
N LEU A 13 22.19 -13.57 -13.33
CA LEU A 13 21.43 -13.75 -14.57
C LEU A 13 22.17 -13.17 -15.77
N GLN A 14 22.80 -12.00 -15.62
CA GLN A 14 23.57 -11.35 -16.69
C GLN A 14 24.83 -12.11 -17.04
N SER A 15 25.65 -12.50 -16.06
CA SER A 15 26.89 -13.25 -16.29
C SER A 15 26.66 -14.60 -16.98
N ARG A 16 25.47 -15.19 -16.81
CA ARG A 16 25.06 -16.43 -17.48
C ARG A 16 24.29 -16.24 -18.78
N GLY A 17 24.09 -15.00 -19.23
CA GLY A 17 23.33 -14.70 -20.44
C GLY A 17 21.86 -15.12 -20.38
N ILE A 18 21.28 -15.25 -19.19
CA ILE A 18 19.89 -15.69 -19.00
C ILE A 18 18.95 -14.54 -19.35
N LYS A 19 18.10 -14.76 -20.35
CA LYS A 19 17.11 -13.77 -20.84
C LYS A 19 15.69 -14.07 -20.37
N ASN A 20 15.34 -15.36 -20.25
CA ASN A 20 14.02 -15.83 -19.89
C ASN A 20 14.00 -16.24 -18.42
N VAL A 21 13.02 -15.77 -17.66
CA VAL A 21 12.88 -16.04 -16.22
C VAL A 21 11.43 -16.43 -15.92
N ILE A 22 11.25 -17.60 -15.31
CA ILE A 22 9.98 -18.00 -14.75
C ILE A 22 10.06 -17.76 -13.24
N LEU A 23 9.17 -16.95 -12.69
CA LEU A 23 9.07 -16.73 -11.25
C LEU A 23 7.94 -17.57 -10.66
N VAL A 24 8.21 -18.11 -9.48
CA VAL A 24 7.30 -18.94 -8.69
C VAL A 24 7.60 -18.73 -7.19
N GLY A 25 6.62 -18.82 -6.32
CA GLY A 25 6.82 -18.72 -4.87
C GLY A 25 5.67 -18.01 -4.15
N VAL A 26 5.93 -17.58 -2.90
CA VAL A 26 4.94 -16.89 -2.06
C VAL A 26 5.55 -15.69 -1.34
N HIS A 27 4.80 -14.63 -1.04
CA HIS A 27 3.43 -14.38 -1.48
C HIS A 27 3.41 -13.63 -2.83
N THR A 28 2.54 -14.01 -3.76
CA THR A 28 2.45 -13.46 -5.12
C THR A 28 2.36 -11.93 -5.12
N ASN A 29 1.44 -11.40 -4.31
CA ASN A 29 1.17 -9.96 -4.13
C ASN A 29 2.21 -9.21 -3.30
N MET A 30 3.24 -9.88 -2.78
CA MET A 30 4.33 -9.27 -2.00
C MET A 30 5.69 -9.58 -2.62
N CYS A 31 6.34 -10.66 -2.19
CA CYS A 31 7.73 -10.95 -2.53
C CYS A 31 7.91 -11.23 -4.03
N VAL A 32 7.01 -12.01 -4.62
CA VAL A 32 7.11 -12.40 -6.03
C VAL A 32 6.94 -11.19 -6.92
N LEU A 33 6.01 -10.28 -6.60
CA LEU A 33 5.79 -9.05 -7.37
C LEU A 33 6.83 -7.94 -7.08
N GLY A 34 7.17 -7.74 -5.81
CA GLY A 34 7.71 -6.47 -5.31
C GLY A 34 9.15 -6.48 -4.83
N ARG A 35 9.80 -7.64 -4.63
CA ARG A 35 11.23 -7.63 -4.24
C ARG A 35 12.10 -7.02 -5.36
N PRO A 36 13.33 -6.58 -5.04
CA PRO A 36 14.29 -6.06 -6.02
C PRO A 36 14.59 -7.02 -7.19
N PHE A 37 14.29 -8.30 -7.04
CA PHE A 37 14.39 -9.36 -8.05
C PHE A 37 13.04 -10.00 -8.40
N GLY A 38 11.92 -9.39 -7.99
CA GLY A 38 10.57 -9.82 -8.31
C GLY A 38 10.13 -9.44 -9.73
N LEU A 39 8.92 -9.82 -10.10
CA LEU A 39 8.34 -9.68 -11.45
C LEU A 39 8.52 -8.25 -11.99
N ARG A 40 8.12 -7.23 -11.22
CA ARG A 40 8.16 -5.84 -11.67
C ARG A 40 9.57 -5.39 -12.01
N GLN A 41 10.56 -5.74 -11.18
CA GLN A 41 11.95 -5.34 -11.42
C GLN A 41 12.58 -6.12 -12.56
N MET A 42 12.28 -7.42 -12.71
CA MET A 42 12.79 -8.22 -13.82
C MET A 42 12.25 -7.72 -15.17
N VAL A 43 10.96 -7.37 -15.23
CA VAL A 43 10.34 -6.74 -16.40
C VAL A 43 10.98 -5.38 -16.70
N ARG A 44 11.11 -4.50 -15.71
CA ARG A 44 11.77 -3.18 -15.86
C ARG A 44 13.22 -3.30 -16.34
N SER A 45 13.90 -4.37 -15.94
CA SER A 45 15.29 -4.61 -16.33
C SER A 45 15.40 -5.31 -17.70
N GLY A 46 14.29 -5.57 -18.39
CA GLY A 46 14.27 -6.09 -19.77
C GLY A 46 14.43 -7.61 -19.89
N LYS A 47 14.12 -8.38 -18.84
CA LYS A 47 14.03 -9.84 -18.95
C LYS A 47 12.68 -10.25 -19.54
N ASN A 48 12.67 -11.39 -20.24
CA ASN A 48 11.43 -12.04 -20.66
C ASN A 48 10.89 -12.85 -19.47
N VAL A 49 9.88 -12.31 -18.80
CA VAL A 49 9.41 -12.84 -17.52
C VAL A 49 8.03 -13.45 -17.67
N ALA A 50 7.82 -14.60 -17.04
CA ALA A 50 6.50 -15.17 -16.83
C ALA A 50 6.32 -15.59 -15.36
N LEU A 51 5.10 -15.46 -14.84
CA LEU A 51 4.71 -16.03 -13.54
C LEU A 51 4.16 -17.44 -13.74
N MET A 52 4.61 -18.41 -12.95
CA MET A 52 3.99 -19.74 -12.87
C MET A 52 2.76 -19.68 -11.95
N ARG A 53 1.57 -19.46 -12.53
CA ARG A 53 0.35 -19.06 -11.80
C ARG A 53 -0.27 -20.16 -10.95
N ASP A 54 -0.05 -21.43 -11.27
CA ASP A 54 -0.58 -22.57 -10.53
C ASP A 54 0.32 -23.01 -9.36
N MET A 55 1.57 -22.52 -9.30
CA MET A 55 2.52 -22.81 -8.22
C MET A 55 2.85 -21.58 -7.35
N THR A 56 1.97 -20.58 -7.36
CA THR A 56 2.10 -19.34 -6.58
C THR A 56 0.89 -19.17 -5.66
N ASP A 57 1.07 -18.47 -4.55
CA ASP A 57 -0.01 -18.18 -3.61
C ASP A 57 0.11 -16.76 -3.05
N CYS A 58 -1.02 -16.08 -2.89
CA CYS A 58 -1.06 -14.69 -2.44
C CYS A 58 -1.42 -14.59 -0.95
N MET A 59 -0.99 -13.52 -0.28
CA MET A 59 -1.52 -13.22 1.05
C MET A 59 -2.85 -12.49 0.88
N TYR A 60 -3.96 -13.21 1.04
CA TYR A 60 -5.30 -12.64 0.99
C TYR A 60 -6.17 -13.13 2.16
N ASN A 61 -6.90 -12.19 2.77
CA ASN A 61 -7.84 -12.44 3.84
C ASN A 61 -9.28 -12.35 3.29
N PRO A 62 -10.04 -13.46 3.26
CA PRO A 62 -11.44 -13.47 2.80
C PRO A 62 -12.37 -12.50 3.54
N LYS A 63 -12.02 -12.09 4.76
CA LYS A 63 -12.76 -11.08 5.54
C LYS A 63 -12.44 -9.64 5.13
N ARG A 64 -11.58 -9.44 4.14
CA ARG A 64 -11.25 -8.14 3.56
C ARG A 64 -11.76 -8.10 2.14
N TRP A 65 -12.06 -6.89 1.67
CA TRP A 65 -12.44 -6.67 0.28
C TRP A 65 -11.47 -7.37 -0.67
N PRO A 66 -11.97 -8.05 -1.72
CA PRO A 66 -13.35 -8.00 -2.20
C PRO A 66 -14.30 -9.08 -1.62
N PHE A 67 -14.01 -9.61 -0.44
CA PHE A 67 -14.85 -10.60 0.27
C PHE A 67 -15.13 -11.88 -0.51
N VAL A 68 -14.12 -12.35 -1.24
CA VAL A 68 -14.14 -13.64 -1.91
C VAL A 68 -13.36 -14.67 -1.11
N ASP A 69 -13.46 -15.94 -1.47
CA ASP A 69 -12.61 -16.95 -0.86
C ASP A 69 -11.12 -16.73 -1.24
N HIS A 70 -10.23 -17.40 -0.50
CA HIS A 70 -8.80 -17.20 -0.64
C HIS A 70 -8.27 -17.49 -2.06
N PHE A 71 -8.75 -18.56 -2.69
CA PHE A 71 -8.28 -18.98 -4.01
C PHE A 71 -8.81 -18.06 -5.11
N THR A 72 -10.04 -17.55 -4.98
CA THR A 72 -10.54 -16.49 -5.88
C THR A 72 -9.73 -15.21 -5.73
N GLY A 73 -9.28 -14.88 -4.51
CA GLY A 73 -8.32 -13.80 -4.30
C GLY A 73 -7.00 -14.03 -5.04
N ASN A 74 -6.49 -15.26 -5.06
CA ASN A 74 -5.27 -15.59 -5.81
C ASN A 74 -5.47 -15.43 -7.32
N ASP A 75 -6.59 -15.89 -7.87
CA ASP A 75 -6.93 -15.71 -9.29
C ASP A 75 -6.97 -14.21 -9.68
N LEU A 76 -7.55 -13.36 -8.82
CA LEU A 76 -7.59 -11.92 -9.07
C LEU A 76 -6.21 -11.26 -9.05
N ILE A 77 -5.29 -11.74 -8.20
CA ILE A 77 -3.89 -11.28 -8.23
C ILE A 77 -3.22 -11.74 -9.53
N VAL A 78 -3.42 -12.99 -9.96
CA VAL A 78 -2.91 -13.50 -11.23
C VAL A 78 -3.44 -12.68 -12.40
N SER A 79 -4.74 -12.40 -12.45
CA SER A 79 -5.38 -11.51 -13.44
C SER A 79 -4.73 -10.11 -13.47
N HIS A 80 -4.44 -9.53 -12.30
CA HIS A 80 -3.70 -8.26 -12.22
C HIS A 80 -2.28 -8.36 -12.81
N VAL A 81 -1.55 -9.46 -12.51
CA VAL A 81 -0.21 -9.69 -13.07
C VAL A 81 -0.26 -9.78 -14.60
N GLU A 82 -1.19 -10.55 -15.15
CA GLU A 82 -1.38 -10.72 -16.60
C GLU A 82 -1.69 -9.41 -17.29
N ARG A 83 -2.52 -8.57 -16.65
CA ARG A 83 -2.98 -7.32 -17.24
C ARG A 83 -1.92 -6.22 -17.22
N PHE A 84 -1.09 -6.15 -16.18
CA PHE A 84 -0.26 -4.97 -15.92
C PHE A 84 1.23 -5.23 -15.77
N VAL A 85 1.65 -6.48 -15.62
CA VAL A 85 3.04 -6.81 -15.27
C VAL A 85 3.70 -7.69 -16.32
N CYS A 86 3.21 -8.93 -16.50
CA CYS A 86 3.78 -9.88 -17.45
C CYS A 86 2.82 -11.05 -17.74
N PRO A 87 3.05 -11.83 -18.81
CA PRO A 87 2.33 -13.07 -19.04
C PRO A 87 2.47 -14.08 -17.88
N THR A 88 1.55 -15.05 -17.83
CA THR A 88 1.64 -16.19 -16.91
C THR A 88 1.66 -17.51 -17.68
N ILE A 89 2.16 -18.57 -17.03
CA ILE A 89 2.14 -19.95 -17.51
C ILE A 89 1.69 -20.89 -16.39
N THR A 90 1.26 -22.09 -16.74
CA THR A 90 1.01 -23.19 -15.80
C THR A 90 2.15 -24.20 -15.82
N SER A 91 2.33 -24.95 -14.73
CA SER A 91 3.42 -25.89 -14.55
C SER A 91 3.43 -27.02 -15.60
N ASP A 92 2.26 -27.45 -16.07
CA ASP A 92 2.09 -28.47 -17.10
C ASP A 92 2.60 -28.03 -18.48
N GLN A 93 2.70 -26.72 -18.75
CA GLN A 93 3.31 -26.23 -19.99
C GLN A 93 4.81 -26.51 -20.04
N ILE A 94 5.44 -26.78 -18.88
CA ILE A 94 6.86 -27.13 -18.76
C ILE A 94 7.05 -28.61 -18.45
N LEU A 95 6.24 -29.17 -17.54
CA LEU A 95 6.40 -30.53 -17.02
C LEU A 95 5.48 -31.56 -17.71
N GLY A 96 4.48 -31.12 -18.46
CA GLY A 96 3.39 -31.96 -18.97
C GLY A 96 2.33 -32.30 -17.90
N GLY A 97 1.31 -33.05 -18.29
CA GLY A 97 0.28 -33.54 -17.37
C GLY A 97 -0.88 -32.56 -17.18
N GLN A 98 -1.11 -32.14 -15.94
CA GLN A 98 -2.19 -31.21 -15.57
C GLN A 98 -1.63 -30.11 -14.66
N PRO A 99 -2.17 -28.89 -14.71
CA PRO A 99 -1.77 -27.81 -13.80
C PRO A 99 -1.85 -28.25 -12.34
N PHE A 100 -0.93 -27.75 -11.51
CA PHE A 100 -0.98 -27.99 -10.08
C PHE A 100 -2.29 -27.43 -9.52
N ARG A 101 -2.91 -28.19 -8.62
CA ARG A 101 -4.08 -27.75 -7.87
C ARG A 101 -3.89 -28.06 -6.40
N SER A 102 -4.06 -27.04 -5.56
CA SER A 102 -4.13 -27.25 -4.12
C SER A 102 -5.30 -28.17 -3.78
N LYS A 103 -5.07 -29.20 -2.96
CA LYS A 103 -6.13 -30.08 -2.44
C LYS A 103 -7.19 -29.34 -1.63
N TYR A 104 -6.91 -28.10 -1.20
CA TYR A 104 -7.81 -27.25 -0.45
C TYR A 104 -8.66 -26.33 -1.34
N ASP A 105 -8.34 -26.19 -2.63
CA ASP A 105 -9.17 -25.45 -3.56
C ASP A 105 -10.34 -26.34 -4.03
N ALA A 106 -11.49 -26.20 -3.37
CA ALA A 106 -12.70 -26.96 -3.67
C ALA A 106 -13.57 -26.32 -4.77
N ARG A 107 -13.17 -25.18 -5.35
CA ARG A 107 -13.99 -24.45 -6.32
C ARG A 107 -14.14 -25.21 -7.65
N THR A 108 -15.31 -25.04 -8.26
CA THR A 108 -15.64 -25.54 -9.60
C THR A 108 -15.17 -24.60 -10.70
N GLU A 109 -15.24 -23.30 -10.47
CA GLU A 109 -14.73 -22.25 -11.36
C GLU A 109 -13.41 -21.70 -10.82
N ARG A 110 -12.44 -21.48 -11.72
CA ARG A 110 -11.07 -21.00 -11.43
C ARG A 110 -10.61 -20.07 -12.54
N ASP A 111 -9.43 -19.49 -12.38
CA ASP A 111 -8.88 -18.46 -13.28
C ASP A 111 -9.86 -17.28 -13.39
N VAL A 112 -10.49 -16.92 -12.26
CA VAL A 112 -11.43 -15.81 -12.19
C VAL A 112 -10.72 -14.49 -12.50
N ILE A 113 -11.02 -13.94 -13.67
CA ILE A 113 -10.40 -12.71 -14.19
C ILE A 113 -11.00 -11.43 -13.60
N SER A 114 -12.26 -11.50 -13.17
CA SER A 114 -13.00 -10.39 -12.58
C SER A 114 -14.14 -10.91 -11.72
N ILE A 115 -14.56 -10.11 -10.75
CA ILE A 115 -15.72 -10.37 -9.91
C ILE A 115 -16.72 -9.21 -10.04
N PRO A 116 -18.02 -9.45 -9.77
CA PRO A 116 -18.97 -8.36 -9.63
C PRO A 116 -18.48 -7.36 -8.57
N VAL A 117 -18.49 -6.07 -8.90
CA VAL A 117 -18.19 -5.02 -7.93
C VAL A 117 -19.35 -4.98 -6.94
N ALA A 118 -19.08 -5.34 -5.68
CA ALA A 118 -20.08 -5.21 -4.63
C ALA A 118 -20.50 -3.75 -4.49
N ASP A 119 -21.80 -3.52 -4.29
CA ASP A 119 -22.33 -2.18 -4.06
C ASP A 119 -21.64 -1.52 -2.86
N VAL A 120 -21.11 -0.31 -3.08
CA VAL A 120 -20.51 0.48 -2.02
C VAL A 120 -21.63 1.04 -1.14
N ASN A 121 -21.60 0.68 0.14
CA ASN A 121 -22.51 1.19 1.17
C ASN A 121 -21.72 1.83 2.32
N ASP A 122 -22.43 2.40 3.29
CA ASP A 122 -21.82 3.06 4.45
C ASP A 122 -20.87 2.14 5.22
N ALA A 123 -21.19 0.85 5.32
CA ALA A 123 -20.34 -0.13 5.98
C ALA A 123 -19.04 -0.41 5.20
N THR A 124 -18.99 -0.18 3.89
CA THR A 124 -17.75 -0.29 3.10
C THR A 124 -16.69 0.67 3.63
N TYR A 125 -17.07 1.93 3.87
CA TYR A 125 -16.16 2.98 4.36
C TYR A 125 -15.71 2.76 5.82
N GLN A 126 -16.45 1.94 6.58
CA GLN A 126 -16.08 1.54 7.94
C GLN A 126 -15.19 0.30 7.97
N ASN A 127 -15.32 -0.59 6.99
CA ASN A 127 -14.64 -1.89 6.98
C ASN A 127 -13.34 -1.89 6.17
N GLN A 128 -13.12 -0.86 5.35
CA GLN A 128 -12.04 -0.81 4.37
C GLN A 128 -11.38 0.57 4.32
N TRP A 129 -10.13 0.58 3.88
CA TRP A 129 -9.42 1.80 3.54
C TRP A 129 -9.73 2.17 2.10
N THR A 130 -10.32 3.35 1.89
CA THR A 130 -10.77 3.82 0.58
C THR A 130 -9.87 4.96 0.10
N THR A 131 -9.43 4.90 -1.15
CA THR A 131 -8.56 5.93 -1.72
C THR A 131 -9.30 7.25 -1.94
N VAL A 132 -8.67 8.37 -1.59
CA VAL A 132 -9.22 9.73 -1.70
C VAL A 132 -8.12 10.75 -2.02
N HIS A 133 -8.47 11.87 -2.62
CA HIS A 133 -7.60 13.05 -2.67
C HIS A 133 -7.97 13.98 -1.53
N LEU A 134 -7.00 14.39 -0.73
CA LEU A 134 -7.24 15.34 0.35
C LEU A 134 -7.69 16.70 -0.21
N GLY A 135 -8.58 17.38 0.52
CA GLY A 135 -9.23 18.64 0.12
C GLY A 135 -10.51 18.50 -0.72
N THR A 136 -10.90 17.29 -1.15
CA THR A 136 -12.17 17.07 -1.87
C THR A 136 -13.35 16.91 -0.91
N SER A 137 -14.57 17.17 -1.41
CA SER A 137 -15.80 16.94 -0.65
C SER A 137 -16.04 15.45 -0.40
N TRP A 138 -16.86 15.12 0.60
CA TRP A 138 -17.33 13.74 0.81
C TRP A 138 -18.08 13.21 -0.41
N GLU A 139 -18.89 14.05 -1.03
CA GLU A 139 -19.67 13.70 -2.22
C GLU A 139 -18.75 13.26 -3.36
N GLU A 140 -17.70 14.02 -3.66
CA GLU A 140 -16.73 13.69 -4.70
C GLU A 140 -15.94 12.42 -4.35
N ALA A 141 -15.43 12.34 -3.12
CA ALA A 141 -14.62 11.21 -2.65
C ALA A 141 -15.37 9.88 -2.65
N THR A 142 -16.70 9.93 -2.46
CA THR A 142 -17.55 8.75 -2.32
C THR A 142 -18.47 8.53 -3.50
N GLN A 143 -18.34 9.30 -4.59
CA GLN A 143 -19.22 9.24 -5.76
C GLN A 143 -20.70 9.41 -5.39
N GLY A 144 -20.99 10.37 -4.50
CA GLY A 144 -22.33 10.73 -4.06
C GLY A 144 -22.95 9.83 -3.00
N LYS A 145 -22.20 8.84 -2.46
CA LYS A 145 -22.73 7.94 -1.41
C LYS A 145 -22.80 8.63 -0.05
N ILE A 146 -21.84 9.50 0.25
CA ILE A 146 -21.79 10.30 1.47
C ILE A 146 -21.71 11.77 1.06
N LEU A 147 -22.69 12.58 1.47
CA LEU A 147 -22.67 14.03 1.21
C LEU A 147 -21.90 14.80 2.29
N GLN A 148 -22.02 14.34 3.54
CA GLN A 148 -21.35 14.88 4.69
C GLN A 148 -21.13 13.77 5.71
N HIS A 149 -20.10 13.92 6.54
CA HIS A 149 -19.82 12.98 7.62
C HIS A 149 -19.49 13.73 8.91
N SER A 150 -20.04 13.25 10.02
CA SER A 150 -19.70 13.72 11.36
C SER A 150 -19.26 12.54 12.20
N GLY A 151 -18.02 12.57 12.69
CA GLY A 151 -17.44 11.52 13.51
C GLY A 151 -15.96 11.31 13.24
N ALA A 152 -15.42 10.25 13.85
CA ALA A 152 -14.01 9.92 13.70
C ALA A 152 -13.68 9.40 12.30
N VAL A 153 -12.64 9.98 11.71
CA VAL A 153 -12.10 9.58 10.41
C VAL A 153 -10.60 9.41 10.55
N TRP A 154 -10.11 8.32 10.01
CA TRP A 154 -8.68 8.03 9.92
C TRP A 154 -8.24 8.17 8.48
N ILE A 155 -7.17 8.91 8.24
CA ILE A 155 -6.51 9.01 6.94
C ILE A 155 -5.07 8.52 7.04
N ARG A 156 -4.54 7.95 5.96
CA ARG A 156 -3.16 7.48 5.91
C ARG A 156 -2.52 7.57 4.54
N CYS A 157 -1.20 7.65 4.52
CA CYS A 157 -0.38 7.55 3.33
C CYS A 157 0.98 6.93 3.65
N ALA A 158 1.75 6.63 2.61
CA ALA A 158 3.14 6.23 2.72
C ALA A 158 4.05 7.42 2.37
N VAL A 159 5.15 7.59 3.09
CA VAL A 159 6.17 8.59 2.79
C VAL A 159 7.57 8.00 2.87
N ARG A 160 8.41 8.32 1.90
CA ARG A 160 9.85 8.03 1.97
C ARG A 160 10.62 9.31 2.27
N LEU A 161 11.39 9.30 3.35
CA LEU A 161 12.24 10.43 3.72
C LEU A 161 13.70 10.06 3.48
N PRO A 162 14.41 10.78 2.59
CA PRO A 162 15.83 10.55 2.38
C PRO A 162 16.63 10.83 3.65
N LYS A 163 17.63 10.01 3.95
CA LYS A 163 18.45 10.17 5.17
C LYS A 163 19.06 11.56 5.29
N GLU A 164 19.39 12.18 4.17
CA GLU A 164 19.98 13.51 4.15
C GLU A 164 19.01 14.58 4.68
N TRP A 165 17.69 14.36 4.65
CA TRP A 165 16.70 15.28 5.23
C TRP A 165 16.70 15.25 6.76
N LEU A 166 17.31 14.23 7.36
CA LEU A 166 17.21 13.93 8.79
C LEU A 166 18.47 14.34 9.58
N VAL A 167 19.51 14.81 8.89
CA VAL A 167 20.76 15.24 9.52
C VAL A 167 20.54 16.59 10.20
N ASP A 168 20.71 16.63 11.52
CA ASP A 168 20.53 17.82 12.39
C ASP A 168 19.21 18.56 12.16
N ALA A 169 18.18 17.83 11.73
CA ALA A 169 16.93 18.41 11.28
C ALA A 169 15.79 18.13 12.26
N ASP A 170 15.04 19.18 12.55
CA ASP A 170 13.79 19.08 13.30
C ASP A 170 12.64 18.75 12.35
N THR A 171 12.23 17.48 12.31
CA THR A 171 11.19 16.99 11.39
C THR A 171 9.80 17.17 11.99
N ARG A 172 8.94 17.92 11.29
CA ARG A 172 7.61 18.33 11.73
C ARG A 172 6.57 18.06 10.66
N LEU A 173 5.35 17.76 11.08
CA LEU A 173 4.17 17.74 10.22
C LEU A 173 3.39 19.05 10.44
N VAL A 174 3.23 19.82 9.37
CA VAL A 174 2.49 21.10 9.36
C VAL A 174 1.34 20.99 8.37
N GLY A 175 0.26 21.74 8.59
CA GLY A 175 -0.86 21.71 7.66
C GLY A 175 -1.94 22.71 8.04
N PRO A 176 -2.67 23.26 7.06
CA PRO A 176 -3.61 24.35 7.30
C PRO A 176 -4.81 23.94 8.17
N ASP A 177 -5.19 22.65 8.15
CA ASP A 177 -6.29 22.12 8.96
C ASP A 177 -5.80 21.37 10.22
N LEU A 178 -4.48 21.24 10.44
CA LEU A 178 -3.96 20.58 11.64
C LEU A 178 -4.29 21.40 12.89
N ASN A 179 -4.77 20.72 13.92
CA ASN A 179 -5.15 21.34 15.18
C ASN A 179 -5.12 20.31 16.32
N ALA A 180 -5.20 20.78 17.55
CA ALA A 180 -5.10 19.97 18.76
C ALA A 180 -6.14 18.82 18.87
N ALA A 181 -7.25 18.85 18.12
CA ALA A 181 -8.22 17.76 18.09
C ALA A 181 -7.77 16.57 17.21
N MET A 182 -6.81 16.80 16.30
CA MET A 182 -6.23 15.76 15.47
C MET A 182 -5.10 15.03 16.20
N LYS A 183 -4.98 13.73 15.94
CA LYS A 183 -3.86 12.90 16.43
C LYS A 183 -3.18 12.27 15.23
N ALA A 184 -1.86 12.15 15.27
CA ALA A 184 -1.10 11.52 14.18
C ALA A 184 -0.06 10.54 14.70
N TRP A 185 0.31 9.59 13.84
CA TRP A 185 1.33 8.58 14.10
C TRP A 185 2.23 8.40 12.88
N LEU A 186 3.52 8.17 13.13
CA LEU A 186 4.45 7.67 12.13
C LEU A 186 4.90 6.27 12.53
N ASN A 187 4.65 5.27 11.69
CA ASN A 187 4.95 3.85 11.96
C ASN A 187 4.38 3.37 13.32
N GLY A 188 3.20 3.87 13.71
CA GLY A 188 2.55 3.57 15.00
C GLY A 188 3.09 4.35 16.21
N VAL A 189 4.12 5.18 16.04
CA VAL A 189 4.62 6.06 17.11
C VAL A 189 3.85 7.38 17.06
N PRO A 190 3.19 7.81 18.15
CA PRO A 190 2.45 9.07 18.18
C PRO A 190 3.36 10.27 17.91
N LEU A 191 2.87 11.23 17.13
CA LEU A 191 3.43 12.57 17.04
C LEU A 191 2.89 13.43 18.19
N THR A 192 3.66 14.41 18.63
CA THR A 192 3.30 15.28 19.75
C THR A 192 3.24 16.73 19.31
N TYR A 193 2.19 17.45 19.72
CA TYR A 193 2.23 18.91 19.68
C TYR A 193 3.27 19.42 20.68
N SER A 194 3.92 20.54 20.36
CA SER A 194 4.72 21.24 21.36
C SER A 194 3.77 21.92 22.35
N ASP A 195 4.09 21.88 23.65
CA ASP A 195 3.33 22.62 24.67
C ASP A 195 3.32 24.13 24.40
N SER A 196 4.30 24.63 23.63
CA SER A 196 4.45 26.04 23.28
C SER A 196 3.86 26.43 21.93
N ASP A 197 3.57 25.46 21.05
CA ASP A 197 3.19 25.71 19.66
C ASP A 197 2.29 24.58 19.13
N PRO A 198 0.96 24.81 19.02
CA PRO A 198 0.00 23.84 18.51
C PRO A 198 -0.08 23.80 16.96
N ASP A 199 0.71 24.60 16.24
CA ASP A 199 0.60 24.73 14.78
C ASP A 199 1.27 23.57 14.03
N PHE A 200 2.06 22.76 14.74
CA PHE A 200 2.75 21.62 14.15
C PHE A 200 2.84 20.41 15.09
N LEU A 201 2.96 19.24 14.46
CA LEU A 201 3.18 17.96 15.12
C LEU A 201 4.64 17.53 14.97
N GLN A 202 5.32 17.31 16.09
CA GLN A 202 6.68 16.83 16.12
C GLN A 202 6.76 15.37 15.69
N ILE A 203 7.60 15.06 14.69
CA ILE A 203 7.91 13.69 14.31
C ILE A 203 9.14 13.23 15.09
N ALA A 204 8.99 12.15 15.87
CA ALA A 204 10.09 11.58 16.63
C ALA A 204 11.11 10.93 15.68
N ALA A 205 12.38 11.35 15.71
CA ALA A 205 13.43 10.80 14.85
C ALA A 205 13.50 9.25 14.87
N LYS A 206 13.31 8.64 16.05
CA LYS A 206 13.28 7.18 16.25
C LYS A 206 12.16 6.44 15.50
N SER A 207 11.12 7.17 15.07
CA SER A 207 9.98 6.60 14.34
C SER A 207 10.22 6.57 12.83
N ILE A 208 11.19 7.32 12.33
CA ILE A 208 11.51 7.41 10.91
C ILE A 208 12.48 6.29 10.55
N VAL A 209 12.17 5.55 9.49
CA VAL A 209 13.08 4.63 8.81
C VAL A 209 13.67 5.38 7.61
N PRO A 210 14.94 5.82 7.67
CA PRO A 210 15.57 6.60 6.60
C PRO A 210 15.68 5.79 5.30
N ASP A 211 15.55 6.46 4.17
CA ASP A 211 15.65 5.88 2.81
C ASP A 211 14.65 4.73 2.54
N ASP A 212 13.67 4.52 3.41
CA ASP A 212 12.63 3.49 3.31
C ASP A 212 11.22 4.08 3.49
N ILE A 213 10.21 3.27 3.24
CA ILE A 213 8.80 3.69 3.27
C ILE A 213 8.30 3.69 4.71
N ASN A 214 7.74 4.83 5.13
CA ASN A 214 7.13 5.07 6.43
C ASN A 214 5.62 5.22 6.26
N LEU A 215 4.84 4.73 7.23
CA LEU A 215 3.39 4.94 7.28
C LEU A 215 3.08 6.18 8.12
N LEU A 216 2.42 7.17 7.51
CA LEU A 216 1.82 8.30 8.22
C LEU A 216 0.32 8.07 8.36
N VAL A 217 -0.20 8.21 9.59
CA VAL A 217 -1.63 8.08 9.91
C VAL A 217 -2.08 9.30 10.68
N ILE A 218 -3.26 9.84 10.35
CA ILE A 218 -3.91 10.95 11.05
C ILE A 218 -5.34 10.55 11.38
N ARG A 219 -5.73 10.74 12.65
CA ARG A 219 -7.11 10.62 13.13
C ARG A 219 -7.65 12.03 13.36
N MET A 220 -8.78 12.33 12.76
CA MET A 220 -9.50 13.59 12.92
C MET A 220 -10.94 13.32 13.32
N ASP A 221 -11.58 14.34 13.91
CA ASP A 221 -13.03 14.37 14.06
C ASP A 221 -13.58 15.28 12.97
N SER A 222 -14.36 14.73 12.04
CA SER A 222 -14.91 15.50 10.92
C SER A 222 -15.97 16.50 11.34
N ALA A 223 -16.39 16.53 12.62
CA ALA A 223 -17.29 17.55 13.14
C ALA A 223 -16.78 18.99 12.93
N THR A 224 -15.47 19.20 12.76
CA THR A 224 -14.90 20.53 12.51
C THR A 224 -15.15 21.05 11.09
N ASP A 225 -15.26 20.17 10.09
CA ASP A 225 -15.66 20.49 8.72
C ASP A 225 -16.31 19.25 8.08
N PRO A 226 -17.63 19.06 8.26
CA PRO A 226 -18.28 17.82 7.88
C PRO A 226 -18.44 17.63 6.37
N ALA A 227 -18.12 18.66 5.57
CA ALA A 227 -18.35 18.69 4.14
C ALA A 227 -17.15 18.19 3.31
N ARG A 228 -15.93 18.24 3.86
CA ARG A 228 -14.72 17.87 3.10
C ARG A 228 -13.67 17.12 3.91
N HIS A 229 -12.75 16.51 3.18
CA HIS A 229 -11.50 15.99 3.71
C HIS A 229 -10.54 17.16 4.04
N PRO A 230 -9.59 16.98 4.98
CA PRO A 230 -8.63 18.01 5.31
C PRO A 230 -7.72 18.28 4.11
N LEU A 231 -7.17 19.48 4.02
CA LEU A 231 -6.18 19.85 3.02
C LEU A 231 -4.87 19.07 3.25
N PRO A 232 -4.09 18.81 2.18
CA PRO A 232 -2.84 18.07 2.30
C PRO A 232 -1.85 18.71 3.30
N PRO A 233 -1.36 17.96 4.30
CA PRO A 233 -0.30 18.44 5.16
C PRO A 233 1.06 18.38 4.45
N THR A 234 2.06 19.02 5.04
CA THR A 234 3.44 19.09 4.57
C THR A 234 4.36 18.57 5.66
N ILE A 235 5.32 17.72 5.30
CA ILE A 235 6.43 17.38 6.19
C ILE A 235 7.54 18.40 5.94
N VAL A 236 8.02 19.03 7.00
CA VAL A 236 9.14 19.97 7.01
C VAL A 236 10.28 19.37 7.81
N SER A 237 11.50 19.41 7.29
CA SER A 237 12.71 18.96 7.98
C SER A 237 13.84 19.95 7.68
N GLY A 238 14.12 20.84 8.63
CA GLY A 238 14.95 22.02 8.38
C GLY A 238 14.35 22.89 7.26
N GLU A 239 15.13 23.18 6.22
CA GLU A 239 14.67 23.96 5.06
C GLU A 239 13.87 23.13 4.04
N ARG A 240 13.90 21.80 4.16
CA ARG A 240 13.33 20.89 3.18
C ARG A 240 11.87 20.62 3.48
N ARG A 241 11.06 20.51 2.43
CA ARG A 241 9.61 20.32 2.57
C ARG A 241 9.05 19.41 1.48
N ILE A 242 8.11 18.56 1.86
CA ILE A 242 7.30 17.78 0.94
C ILE A 242 5.83 17.94 1.31
N THR A 243 5.06 18.55 0.41
CA THR A 243 3.61 18.58 0.54
C THR A 243 3.05 17.25 0.08
N LEU A 244 2.23 16.62 0.91
CA LEU A 244 1.65 15.31 0.68
C LEU A 244 0.39 15.41 -0.19
N ASN A 245 0.48 16.19 -1.27
CA ASN A 245 -0.61 16.48 -2.20
C ASN A 245 -0.74 15.34 -3.22
N GLY A 246 -1.77 14.53 -3.07
CA GLY A 246 -2.02 13.37 -3.91
C GLY A 246 -3.04 12.45 -3.28
N ARG A 247 -2.95 11.16 -3.61
CA ARG A 247 -3.86 10.15 -3.08
C ARG A 247 -3.46 9.73 -1.67
N TRP A 248 -4.47 9.62 -0.84
CA TRP A 248 -4.47 9.09 0.52
C TRP A 248 -5.48 7.96 0.61
N GLN A 249 -5.53 7.28 1.76
CA GLN A 249 -6.64 6.40 2.09
C GLN A 249 -7.37 6.94 3.31
N PHE A 250 -8.70 6.86 3.33
CA PHE A 250 -9.50 7.15 4.52
C PHE A 250 -10.27 5.92 4.99
N ARG A 251 -10.68 5.94 6.26
CA ARG A 251 -11.58 4.97 6.87
C ARG A 251 -12.42 5.65 7.96
N ILE A 252 -13.71 5.36 7.97
CA ILE A 252 -14.66 5.89 8.95
C ILE A 252 -14.70 4.98 10.19
N GLY A 253 -14.72 5.57 11.38
CA GLY A 253 -14.79 4.86 12.66
C GLY A 253 -13.64 5.24 13.60
N ASP A 254 -13.63 4.69 14.81
CA ASP A 254 -12.66 5.07 15.84
C ASP A 254 -12.04 3.83 16.51
N ASP A 255 -11.16 3.16 15.76
CA ASP A 255 -10.41 2.00 16.26
C ASP A 255 -8.91 2.35 16.35
N PRO A 256 -8.35 2.42 17.58
CA PRO A 256 -6.94 2.75 17.79
C PRO A 256 -5.94 1.84 17.08
N ALA A 257 -6.34 0.61 16.72
CA ALA A 257 -5.50 -0.32 15.98
C ALA A 257 -5.13 0.20 14.57
N TRP A 258 -5.82 1.23 14.07
CA TRP A 258 -5.57 1.83 12.76
C TRP A 258 -4.42 2.83 12.74
N SER A 259 -3.85 3.16 13.90
CA SER A 259 -2.63 3.98 14.03
C SER A 259 -1.38 3.34 13.43
N ASN A 260 -1.42 2.04 13.13
CA ASN A 260 -0.35 1.32 12.46
C ASN A 260 -0.90 0.18 11.59
N ILE A 261 0.00 -0.55 10.93
CA ILE A 261 -0.28 -1.81 10.26
C ILE A 261 0.64 -2.92 10.83
N PRO A 262 0.25 -4.20 10.75
CA PRO A 262 1.01 -5.30 11.37
C PRO A 262 2.31 -5.67 10.62
N LEU A 263 2.67 -4.94 9.56
CA LEU A 263 3.81 -5.20 8.68
C LEU A 263 4.52 -3.87 8.36
N PRO A 264 5.80 -3.83 8.00
CA PRO A 264 6.42 -2.61 7.50
C PRO A 264 5.66 -1.99 6.31
N ALA A 265 5.58 -0.66 6.26
CA ALA A 265 4.80 0.08 5.26
C ALA A 265 5.14 -0.29 3.81
N LYS A 266 6.42 -0.55 3.51
CA LYS A 266 6.88 -1.02 2.19
C LYS A 266 6.26 -2.31 1.68
N PHE A 267 5.67 -3.13 2.56
CA PHE A 267 5.00 -4.37 2.21
C PHE A 267 3.47 -4.26 2.30
N GLY A 268 2.95 -3.33 3.11
CA GLY A 268 1.54 -3.25 3.44
C GLY A 268 0.78 -2.08 2.83
N ILE A 269 1.47 -1.10 2.24
CA ILE A 269 0.85 0.09 1.62
C ILE A 269 1.14 0.12 0.12
N GLY A 270 0.11 0.45 -0.66
CA GLY A 270 0.21 0.57 -2.12
C GLY A 270 1.04 1.79 -2.54
N SER A 271 1.68 1.68 -3.70
CA SER A 271 2.45 2.79 -4.29
C SER A 271 1.57 3.93 -4.80
N ASP A 272 0.25 3.74 -4.84
CA ASP A 272 -0.72 4.72 -5.26
C ASP A 272 -0.87 5.88 -4.26
N VAL A 273 -0.46 5.66 -3.01
CA VAL A 273 -0.50 6.64 -1.89
C VAL A 273 0.89 6.91 -1.30
N LEU A 274 1.94 6.68 -2.10
CA LEU A 274 3.33 6.94 -1.72
C LEU A 274 3.77 8.34 -2.13
N PHE A 275 4.37 9.07 -1.18
CA PHE A 275 5.01 10.36 -1.38
C PHE A 275 6.52 10.23 -1.22
N GLU A 276 7.27 10.71 -2.21
CA GLU A 276 8.73 10.75 -2.18
C GLU A 276 9.18 12.13 -2.63
N PRO A 277 10.16 12.76 -1.95
CA PRO A 277 10.78 13.98 -2.44
C PRO A 277 11.37 13.74 -3.82
N ARG A 278 11.14 14.68 -4.73
CA ARG A 278 11.79 14.70 -6.05
C ARG A 278 13.08 15.50 -6.00
#